data_AF-A0A832SPL7-F1
#
_entry.id   AF-A0A832SPL7-F1
#
_cell.length_a   1.000
_cell.length_b   1.000
_cell.length_c   1.000
_cell.angle_alpha   90.00
_cell.angle_beta   90.00
_cell.angle_gamma   90.00
#
_symmetry.space_group_name_H-M   'P 1'
#
loop_
_entity.id
_entity.type
_entity.pdbx_description
1 polymer ?
#
loop_
_entity_poly.entity_id
_entity_poly.type
_entity_poly.pdbx_seq_one_letter_code
_entity_poly.pdbx_strand_id
1 'polypeptide(L)'
;YVASISFAGDDDYNKASSTVKVVVSKAVPKLSAKAKTFKKSVKVKKYKVTLKNNLNKVLKNVKLTVKVNKRTYSAKTNSKGVATFKITKLTKRGTFKAKVSFKGSSLYKAVSKSVKIKVK
;
A
#
# COMPACT_ATOMS: atom_id res chain seq x y z
N TYR A 1 13.29 -7.04 19.35
CA TYR A 1 14.69 -7.47 19.32
C TYR A 1 15.40 -6.81 20.49
N VAL A 2 16.42 -7.45 21.06
CA VAL A 2 17.25 -6.85 22.12
C VAL A 2 18.69 -6.95 21.63
N ALA A 3 19.42 -5.84 21.68
CA ALA A 3 20.85 -5.81 21.41
C ALA A 3 21.57 -5.83 22.75
N SER A 4 22.48 -6.79 22.92
CA SER A 4 23.34 -6.87 24.10
C SER A 4 24.70 -6.31 23.74
N ILE A 5 25.19 -5.37 24.53
CA ILE A 5 26.55 -4.86 24.48
C ILE A 5 27.25 -5.38 25.73
N SER A 6 28.35 -6.10 25.54
CA SER A 6 29.15 -6.65 26.64
C SER A 6 30.60 -6.25 26.46
N PHE A 7 31.19 -5.77 27.54
CA PHE A 7 32.61 -5.55 27.72
C PHE A 7 33.10 -6.56 28.77
N ALA A 8 34.10 -7.36 28.39
CA ALA A 8 34.59 -8.46 29.23
C ALA A 8 35.36 -7.98 30.47
N GLY A 9 35.71 -6.69 30.54
CA GLY A 9 36.66 -6.17 31.50
C GLY A 9 38.09 -6.27 30.98
N ASP A 10 38.99 -5.52 31.61
CA ASP A 10 40.44 -5.61 31.47
C ASP A 10 41.11 -5.31 32.83
N ASP A 11 42.44 -5.16 32.84
CA ASP A 11 43.23 -4.96 34.06
C ASP A 11 42.90 -3.65 34.78
N ASP A 12 42.37 -2.66 34.07
CA ASP A 12 42.04 -1.33 34.60
C ASP A 12 40.53 -1.16 34.85
N TYR A 13 39.67 -1.96 34.17
CA TYR A 13 38.22 -1.78 34.19
C TYR A 13 37.42 -3.09 34.39
N ASN A 14 36.41 -3.00 35.26
CA ASN A 14 35.47 -4.10 35.50
C ASN A 14 34.64 -4.46 34.26
N LYS A 15 34.27 -5.75 34.16
CA LYS A 15 33.29 -6.22 33.16
C LYS A 15 31.97 -5.46 33.28
N ALA A 16 31.37 -5.16 32.14
CA ALA A 16 30.09 -4.48 32.09
C ALA A 16 29.24 -5.03 30.95
N SER A 17 27.93 -5.03 31.13
CA SER A 17 27.01 -5.34 30.05
C SER A 17 25.76 -4.50 30.13
N SER A 18 25.23 -4.14 28.99
CA SER A 18 23.97 -3.41 28.87
C SER A 18 23.14 -4.02 27.76
N THR A 19 21.82 -3.91 27.88
CA THR A 19 20.89 -4.38 26.87
C THR A 19 19.99 -3.24 26.42
N VAL A 20 19.81 -3.11 25.11
CA VAL A 20 18.94 -2.10 24.50
C VAL A 20 17.81 -2.78 23.76
N LYS A 21 16.57 -2.37 24.04
CA LYS A 21 15.38 -2.86 23.36
C LYS A 21 15.25 -2.21 21.98
N VAL A 22 15.31 -3.02 20.92
CA VAL A 22 15.12 -2.59 19.53
C VAL A 22 13.69 -2.89 19.08
N VAL A 23 12.95 -1.83 18.77
CA VAL A 23 11.56 -1.89 18.29
C VAL A 23 11.54 -1.74 16.76
N VAL A 24 11.10 -2.79 16.07
CA VAL A 24 10.90 -2.77 14.61
C VAL A 24 9.42 -2.53 14.33
N SER A 25 9.09 -1.36 13.79
CA SER A 25 7.72 -1.00 13.44
C SER A 25 7.43 -1.25 11.96
N LYS A 26 6.19 -1.60 11.63
CA LYS A 26 5.77 -1.75 10.23
C LYS A 26 5.83 -0.40 9.51
N ALA A 27 6.42 -0.39 8.32
CA ALA A 27 6.49 0.80 7.49
C ALA A 27 5.11 1.17 6.92
N VAL A 28 4.85 2.47 6.75
CA VAL A 28 3.63 2.97 6.09
C VAL A 28 3.89 3.11 4.59
N PRO A 29 3.24 2.30 3.73
CA PRO A 29 3.41 2.41 2.29
C PRO A 29 2.69 3.63 1.71
N LYS A 30 3.19 4.14 0.59
CA LYS A 30 2.61 5.26 -0.16
C LYS A 30 1.65 4.74 -1.23
N LEU A 31 0.34 4.88 -0.98
CA LEU A 31 -0.71 4.58 -1.94
C LEU A 31 -1.12 5.83 -2.73
N SER A 32 -0.88 5.82 -4.03
CA SER A 32 -1.26 6.88 -4.95
C SER A 32 -2.44 6.46 -5.82
N ALA A 33 -3.54 7.22 -5.72
CA ALA A 33 -4.75 7.07 -6.48
C ALA A 33 -5.26 8.48 -6.82
N LYS A 34 -5.63 8.70 -8.09
CA LYS A 34 -6.16 9.98 -8.59
C LYS A 34 -7.60 9.82 -9.06
N ALA A 35 -8.35 10.92 -9.11
CA ALA A 35 -9.67 10.93 -9.75
C ALA A 35 -9.55 10.55 -11.23
N LYS A 36 -10.59 9.94 -11.79
CA LYS A 36 -10.61 9.57 -13.21
C LYS A 36 -12.02 9.68 -13.79
N THR A 37 -12.09 10.14 -15.03
CA THR A 37 -13.32 10.18 -15.83
C THR A 37 -13.25 9.12 -16.92
N PHE A 38 -14.35 8.39 -17.12
CA PHE A 38 -14.52 7.42 -18.19
C PHE A 38 -15.74 7.79 -19.05
N LYS A 39 -15.66 7.51 -20.35
CA LYS A 39 -16.83 7.56 -21.24
C LYS A 39 -17.77 6.38 -20.95
N LYS A 40 -19.08 6.59 -21.05
CA LYS A 40 -20.12 5.54 -20.87
C LYS A 40 -19.90 4.35 -21.81
N SER A 41 -19.51 4.63 -23.06
CA SER A 41 -19.24 3.62 -24.11
C SER A 41 -18.11 2.63 -23.77
N VAL A 42 -17.23 2.96 -22.83
CA VAL A 42 -16.15 2.07 -22.41
C VAL A 42 -16.70 0.92 -21.55
N LYS A 43 -16.76 -0.28 -22.13
CA LYS A 43 -17.20 -1.51 -21.44
C LYS A 43 -16.28 -1.86 -20.25
N VAL A 44 -14.97 -1.76 -20.43
CA VAL A 44 -13.96 -2.07 -19.40
C VAL A 44 -13.17 -0.83 -19.02
N LYS A 45 -13.51 -0.23 -17.88
CA LYS A 45 -12.89 1.01 -17.39
C LYS A 45 -11.62 0.64 -16.62
N LYS A 46 -10.46 0.80 -17.27
CA LYS A 46 -9.13 0.53 -16.68
C LYS A 46 -8.72 1.65 -15.72
N TYR A 47 -8.71 1.36 -14.42
CA TYR A 47 -8.29 2.31 -13.38
C TYR A 47 -6.92 1.92 -12.82
N LYS A 48 -5.93 2.82 -12.93
CA LYS A 48 -4.55 2.58 -12.51
C LYS A 48 -4.27 3.27 -11.17
N VAL A 49 -3.60 2.56 -10.28
CA VAL A 49 -3.09 3.09 -9.00
C VAL A 49 -1.66 2.62 -8.78
N THR A 50 -0.91 3.34 -7.97
CA THR A 50 0.49 3.00 -7.67
C THR A 50 0.67 2.77 -6.18
N LEU A 51 1.45 1.73 -5.82
CA LEU A 51 1.86 1.44 -4.46
C LEU A 51 3.38 1.37 -4.38
N LYS A 52 3.96 2.17 -3.47
CA LYS A 52 5.38 2.20 -3.15
C LYS A 52 5.57 2.08 -1.64
N ASN A 53 6.76 1.71 -1.19
CA ASN A 53 7.10 1.79 0.23
C ASN A 53 7.38 3.25 0.65
N ASN A 54 7.70 3.45 1.93
CA ASN A 54 8.07 4.74 2.51
C ASN A 54 9.31 5.37 1.83
N LEU A 55 10.22 4.54 1.31
CA LEU A 55 11.44 4.92 0.58
C LEU A 55 11.24 5.06 -0.94
N ASN A 56 10.01 5.16 -1.42
CA ASN A 56 9.65 5.27 -2.84
C ASN A 56 10.05 4.07 -3.73
N LYS A 57 10.49 2.94 -3.15
CA LYS A 57 10.70 1.68 -3.87
C LYS A 57 9.35 1.03 -4.20
N VAL A 58 9.26 0.41 -5.36
CA VAL A 58 8.04 -0.21 -5.86
C VAL A 58 7.68 -1.46 -5.04
N LEU A 59 6.40 -1.63 -4.75
CA LEU A 59 5.90 -2.87 -4.15
C LEU A 59 5.25 -3.71 -5.26
N LYS A 60 5.97 -4.71 -5.76
CA LYS A 60 5.52 -5.62 -6.86
C LYS A 60 4.67 -6.78 -6.34
N ASN A 61 3.78 -7.31 -7.18
CA ASN A 61 2.92 -8.47 -6.90
C ASN A 61 2.03 -8.31 -5.65
N VAL A 62 1.73 -7.07 -5.25
CA VAL A 62 0.91 -6.78 -4.07
C VAL A 62 -0.55 -6.66 -4.48
N LYS A 63 -1.42 -7.43 -3.81
CA LYS A 63 -2.87 -7.39 -4.03
C LYS A 63 -3.47 -6.11 -3.45
N LEU A 64 -4.10 -5.33 -4.31
CA LEU A 64 -4.93 -4.18 -3.98
C LEU A 64 -6.39 -4.46 -4.30
N THR A 65 -7.28 -3.76 -3.61
CA THR A 65 -8.72 -3.79 -3.87
C THR A 65 -9.23 -2.40 -4.15
N VAL A 66 -10.24 -2.27 -5.00
CA VAL A 66 -11.01 -1.03 -5.17
C VAL A 66 -12.50 -1.34 -5.02
N LYS A 67 -13.15 -0.67 -4.07
CA LYS A 67 -14.61 -0.72 -3.90
C LYS A 67 -15.23 0.51 -4.55
N VAL A 68 -16.09 0.30 -5.54
CA VAL A 68 -16.82 1.35 -6.26
C VAL A 68 -18.21 0.84 -6.63
N ASN A 69 -19.23 1.68 -6.44
CA ASN A 69 -20.64 1.31 -6.69
C ASN A 69 -21.05 -0.03 -6.05
N LYS A 70 -20.79 -0.17 -4.74
CA LYS A 70 -21.02 -1.39 -3.94
C LYS A 70 -20.28 -2.67 -4.41
N ARG A 71 -19.46 -2.60 -5.46
CA ARG A 71 -18.69 -3.73 -5.99
C ARG A 71 -17.21 -3.59 -5.69
N THR A 72 -16.54 -4.72 -5.47
CA THR A 72 -15.10 -4.78 -5.19
C THR A 72 -14.37 -5.44 -6.34
N TYR A 73 -13.29 -4.81 -6.81
CA TYR A 73 -12.39 -5.35 -7.82
C TYR A 73 -11.00 -5.52 -7.21
N SER A 74 -10.27 -6.55 -7.61
CA SER A 74 -8.89 -6.80 -7.16
C SER A 74 -7.93 -6.68 -8.33
N ALA A 75 -6.72 -6.20 -8.06
CA ALA A 75 -5.61 -6.20 -9.00
C ALA A 75 -4.29 -6.34 -8.23
N LYS A 76 -3.26 -6.91 -8.86
CA LYS A 76 -1.91 -6.93 -8.31
C LYS A 76 -1.07 -5.82 -8.94
N THR A 77 -0.12 -5.28 -8.19
CA THR A 77 0.88 -4.35 -8.72
C THR A 77 1.87 -5.08 -9.63
N ASN A 78 2.25 -4.45 -10.74
CA ASN A 78 3.28 -4.95 -11.64
C ASN A 78 4.70 -4.56 -11.19
N SER A 79 5.71 -4.81 -12.04
CA SER A 79 7.12 -4.43 -11.81
C SER A 79 7.35 -2.93 -11.61
N LYS A 80 6.41 -2.08 -12.05
CA LYS A 80 6.45 -0.62 -11.87
C LYS A 80 5.66 -0.16 -10.63
N GLY A 81 5.18 -1.09 -9.80
CA GLY A 81 4.33 -0.80 -8.64
C GLY A 81 2.90 -0.37 -8.99
N VAL A 82 2.48 -0.58 -10.24
CA VAL A 82 1.16 -0.13 -10.75
C VAL A 82 0.17 -1.29 -10.75
N ALA A 83 -0.97 -1.13 -10.09
CA ALA A 83 -2.11 -2.04 -10.20
C ALA A 83 -3.15 -1.46 -11.15
N THR A 84 -3.63 -2.28 -12.08
CA THR A 84 -4.67 -1.89 -13.05
C THR A 84 -5.95 -2.66 -12.77
N PHE A 85 -6.97 -1.98 -12.26
CA PHE A 85 -8.30 -2.53 -12.03
C PHE A 85 -9.13 -2.49 -13.31
N LYS A 86 -9.78 -3.61 -13.65
CA LYS A 86 -10.75 -3.71 -14.74
C LYS A 86 -12.17 -3.53 -14.19
N ILE A 87 -12.70 -2.31 -14.23
CA ILE A 87 -14.05 -2.00 -13.72
C ILE A 87 -15.06 -2.19 -14.86
N THR A 88 -15.85 -3.26 -14.80
CA THR A 88 -16.79 -3.64 -15.87
C THR A 88 -18.24 -3.24 -15.56
N LYS A 89 -18.65 -3.29 -14.29
CA LYS A 89 -20.06 -3.09 -13.88
C LYS A 89 -20.35 -1.66 -13.40
N LEU A 90 -19.75 -0.67 -14.07
CA LEU A 90 -19.95 0.76 -13.83
C LEU A 90 -20.55 1.40 -15.09
N THR A 91 -21.84 1.16 -15.31
CA THR A 91 -22.56 1.45 -16.58
C THR A 91 -23.42 2.71 -16.50
N LYS A 92 -23.87 3.11 -15.31
CA LYS A 92 -24.65 4.32 -15.09
C LYS A 92 -23.75 5.56 -15.15
N ARG A 93 -24.25 6.64 -15.77
CA ARG A 93 -23.61 7.97 -15.69
C ARG A 93 -23.67 8.47 -14.25
N GLY A 94 -22.68 9.27 -13.87
CA GLY A 94 -22.63 9.87 -12.54
C GLY A 94 -21.24 9.85 -11.93
N THR A 95 -21.16 10.32 -10.68
CA THR A 95 -19.92 10.38 -9.89
C THR A 95 -19.98 9.34 -8.78
N PHE A 96 -18.99 8.45 -8.74
CA PHE A 96 -18.91 7.36 -7.79
C PHE A 96 -17.69 7.52 -6.90
N LYS A 97 -17.85 7.35 -5.58
CA LYS A 97 -16.73 7.26 -4.63
C LYS A 97 -16.11 5.88 -4.77
N ALA A 98 -14.81 5.83 -5.08
CA ALA A 98 -14.02 4.62 -5.17
C ALA A 98 -13.00 4.59 -4.01
N LYS A 99 -13.02 3.54 -3.20
CA LYS A 99 -12.06 3.33 -2.10
C LYS A 99 -11.06 2.26 -2.51
N VAL A 100 -9.81 2.67 -2.71
CA VAL A 100 -8.68 1.77 -2.99
C VAL A 100 -8.06 1.36 -1.65
N SER A 101 -7.81 0.08 -1.44
CA SER A 101 -7.29 -0.44 -0.17
C SER A 101 -6.19 -1.47 -0.38
N PHE A 102 -5.12 -1.31 0.40
CA PHE A 102 -4.10 -2.31 0.68
C PHE A 102 -4.32 -2.84 2.10
N LYS A 103 -4.44 -4.17 2.26
CA LYS A 103 -4.72 -4.79 3.56
C LYS A 103 -3.52 -4.79 4.53
N GLY A 104 -2.35 -4.37 4.08
CA GLY A 104 -1.11 -4.50 4.86
C GLY A 104 -0.41 -5.84 4.59
N SER A 105 0.75 -6.01 5.20
CA SER A 105 1.52 -7.26 5.22
C SER A 105 2.28 -7.40 6.55
N SER A 106 3.19 -8.38 6.64
CA SER A 106 4.12 -8.52 7.77
C SER A 106 4.99 -7.27 7.95
N LEU A 107 5.44 -6.66 6.85
CA LEU A 107 6.36 -5.52 6.85
C LEU A 107 5.65 -4.15 6.75
N TYR A 108 4.44 -4.12 6.19
CA TYR A 108 3.76 -2.86 5.84
C TYR A 108 2.39 -2.73 6.52
N LYS A 109 2.08 -1.52 7.00
CA LYS A 109 0.74 -1.20 7.52
C LYS A 109 -0.31 -1.20 6.40
N ALA A 110 -1.56 -1.47 6.75
CA ALA A 110 -2.69 -1.29 5.86
C ALA A 110 -2.86 0.20 5.51
N VAL A 111 -3.22 0.49 4.25
CA VAL A 111 -3.52 1.86 3.80
C VAL A 111 -4.71 1.86 2.85
N SER A 112 -5.48 2.95 2.87
CA SER A 112 -6.57 3.13 1.92
C SER A 112 -6.66 4.57 1.45
N LYS A 113 -7.20 4.78 0.24
CA LYS A 113 -7.40 6.10 -0.34
C LYS A 113 -8.72 6.14 -1.09
N SER A 114 -9.51 7.18 -0.84
CA SER A 114 -10.78 7.43 -1.54
C SER A 114 -10.59 8.45 -2.65
N VAL A 115 -11.18 8.19 -3.82
CA VAL A 115 -11.14 9.06 -5.00
C VAL A 115 -12.50 9.08 -5.69
N LYS A 116 -12.76 10.10 -6.52
CA LYS A 116 -13.96 10.18 -7.35
C LYS A 116 -13.70 9.55 -8.73
N ILE A 117 -14.55 8.63 -9.15
CA ILE A 117 -14.61 8.10 -10.52
C ILE A 117 -15.88 8.62 -11.18
N LYS A 118 -15.76 9.36 -12.29
CA LYS A 118 -16.89 9.93 -13.02
C LYS A 118 -17.14 9.14 -14.31
N VAL A 119 -18.40 8.83 -14.60
CA VAL A 119 -18.83 8.26 -15.88
C VAL A 119 -19.66 9.32 -16.61
N LYS A 120 -19.16 9.79 -17.75
CA LYS A 120 -19.85 10.72 -18.65
C LYS A 120 -20.36 9.98 -19.88
#